data_AF-X1KEZ1-F1
#
_entry.id   AF-X1KEZ1-F1
#
_cell.length_a   1.000
_cell.length_b   1.000
_cell.length_c   1.000
_cell.angle_alpha   90.00
_cell.angle_beta   90.00
_cell.angle_gamma   90.00
#
_symmetry.space_group_name_H-M   'P 1'
#
loop_
_entity.id
_entity.type
_entity.pdbx_description
1 polymer ?
#
loop_
_entity_poly.entity_id
_entity_poly.type
_entity_poly.pdbx_seq_one_letter_code
_entity_poly.pdbx_strand_id
1 'polypeptide(L)'
;LKKEGKIRFTGFSTHNPTLTMKQALDNDFTQVVLFIYNHMEGKEIEPLIKQVHQKGIGTVAMKIFAGGKQGNLKSMISQEVSYPQAAIRWVMSNPNIDCCIPTMSSYSHVEEYVAASGKPLSRSDLKMIAAYQRQANNQYCRVSCQECLSSCPDNVAVNDILRYKMYFEDYRMEREAMRYYAELEESTKPLNCSNCSGYCEKACPFGLKVKNKLIHAHEILSG
;
A
#
# COMPACT_ATOMS: atom_id res chain seq x y z
N LEU A 1 7.04 28.85 8.14
CA LEU A 1 6.72 28.30 6.79
C LEU A 1 5.58 29.05 6.06
N LYS A 2 4.31 28.99 6.48
CA LYS A 2 3.21 29.71 5.78
C LYS A 2 3.38 31.23 5.74
N LYS A 3 3.68 31.85 6.89
CA LYS A 3 3.97 33.30 6.98
C LYS A 3 5.18 33.73 6.13
N GLU A 4 6.12 32.81 5.91
CA GLU A 4 7.30 33.02 5.06
C GLU A 4 7.01 32.71 3.57
N GLY A 5 5.79 32.33 3.20
CA GLY A 5 5.43 32.00 1.82
C GLY A 5 5.98 30.68 1.26
N LYS A 6 6.60 29.83 2.10
CA LYS A 6 7.28 28.59 1.67
C LYS A 6 6.32 27.42 1.36
N ILE A 7 5.14 27.41 1.97
CA ILE A 7 4.12 26.36 1.77
C ILE A 7 2.73 26.98 1.67
N ARG A 8 1.86 26.36 0.86
CA ARG A 8 0.44 26.75 0.72
C ARG A 8 -0.49 25.93 1.62
N PHE A 9 -0.22 24.64 1.72
CA PHE A 9 -1.02 23.68 2.50
C PHE A 9 -0.14 22.86 3.44
N THR A 10 -0.73 22.39 4.53
CA THR A 10 -0.10 21.51 5.52
C THR A 10 -0.80 20.16 5.57
N GLY A 11 -0.09 19.12 5.97
CA GLY A 11 -0.59 17.76 5.89
C GLY A 11 0.44 16.73 6.31
N PHE A 12 0.06 15.46 6.23
CA PHE A 12 0.94 14.33 6.52
C PHE A 12 0.64 13.14 5.60
N SER A 13 1.55 12.17 5.58
CA SER A 13 1.34 10.88 4.94
C SER A 13 1.33 9.75 5.97
N THR A 14 0.60 8.67 5.69
CA THR A 14 0.41 7.58 6.67
C THR A 14 0.19 6.23 6.02
N HIS A 15 0.84 5.20 6.57
CA HIS A 15 0.51 3.81 6.29
C HIS A 15 -0.47 3.20 7.32
N ASN A 16 -0.91 3.96 8.32
CA ASN A 16 -1.89 3.55 9.33
C ASN A 16 -3.09 4.52 9.36
N PRO A 17 -3.95 4.52 8.32
CA PRO A 17 -5.05 5.47 8.22
C PRO A 17 -6.07 5.35 9.35
N THR A 18 -6.30 4.15 9.91
CA THR A 18 -7.26 3.94 11.02
C THR A 18 -6.95 4.79 12.24
N LEU A 19 -5.67 4.97 12.56
CA LEU A 19 -5.22 5.84 13.65
C LEU A 19 -5.15 7.30 13.20
N THR A 20 -4.41 7.57 12.13
CA THR A 20 -4.03 8.95 11.80
C THR A 20 -5.16 9.76 11.20
N MET A 21 -6.16 9.13 10.58
CA MET A 21 -7.35 9.86 10.09
C MET A 21 -8.18 10.45 11.22
N LYS A 22 -8.20 9.82 12.39
CA LYS A 22 -8.83 10.39 13.58
C LYS A 22 -8.07 11.64 14.03
N GLN A 23 -6.75 11.56 14.07
CA GLN A 23 -5.86 12.69 14.42
C GLN A 23 -5.97 13.85 13.43
N ALA A 24 -6.25 13.58 12.15
CA ALA A 24 -6.52 14.63 11.15
C ALA A 24 -7.77 15.45 11.50
N LEU A 25 -8.76 14.86 12.17
CA LEU A 25 -9.99 15.54 12.56
C LEU A 25 -9.82 16.42 13.80
N ASP A 26 -8.77 16.22 14.59
CA ASP A 26 -8.61 16.87 15.91
C ASP A 26 -8.01 18.28 15.84
N ASN A 27 -7.47 18.71 14.70
CA ASN A 27 -6.81 20.01 14.56
C ASN A 27 -6.92 20.59 13.14
N ASP A 28 -6.49 21.85 12.98
CA ASP A 28 -6.51 22.60 11.71
C ASP A 28 -5.14 22.57 10.99
N PHE A 29 -4.16 21.85 11.53
CA PHE A 29 -2.89 21.66 10.83
C PHE A 29 -3.10 20.81 9.57
N THR A 30 -3.99 19.83 9.61
CA THR A 30 -4.19 18.90 8.49
C THR A 30 -5.13 19.51 7.46
N GLN A 31 -4.60 19.90 6.29
CA GLN A 31 -5.38 20.38 5.14
C GLN A 31 -5.35 19.40 3.97
N VAL A 32 -4.35 18.52 3.92
CA VAL A 32 -4.25 17.41 2.97
C VAL A 32 -3.71 16.18 3.69
N VAL A 33 -4.24 15.00 3.40
CA VAL A 33 -3.73 13.73 3.91
C VAL A 33 -3.43 12.77 2.77
N LEU A 34 -2.27 12.14 2.83
CA LEU A 34 -1.84 11.09 1.90
C LEU A 34 -1.87 9.74 2.63
N PHE A 35 -2.60 8.76 2.12
CA PHE A 35 -2.82 7.52 2.86
C PHE A 35 -3.00 6.31 1.96
N ILE A 36 -2.79 5.12 2.51
CA ILE A 36 -3.05 3.88 1.77
C ILE A 36 -4.54 3.74 1.51
N TYR A 37 -4.92 3.59 0.24
CA TYR A 37 -6.27 3.21 -0.14
C TYR A 37 -6.24 2.40 -1.45
N ASN A 38 -6.68 1.15 -1.38
CA ASN A 38 -6.83 0.25 -2.51
C ASN A 38 -7.90 -0.81 -2.22
N HIS A 39 -8.24 -1.59 -3.24
CA HIS A 39 -9.31 -2.60 -3.17
C HIS A 39 -9.00 -3.81 -2.26
N MET A 40 -7.85 -3.87 -1.58
CA MET A 40 -7.49 -4.93 -0.62
C MET A 40 -7.34 -4.43 0.83
N GLU A 41 -7.26 -3.11 1.06
CA GLU A 41 -7.08 -2.50 2.40
C GLU A 41 -7.69 -1.08 2.51
N GLY A 42 -8.84 -0.86 1.86
CA GLY A 42 -9.52 0.45 1.87
C GLY A 42 -10.89 0.48 2.55
N LYS A 43 -11.66 -0.61 2.45
CA LYS A 43 -13.09 -0.62 2.80
C LYS A 43 -13.36 -0.22 4.25
N GLU A 44 -12.53 -0.68 5.18
CA GLU A 44 -12.72 -0.43 6.62
C GLU A 44 -12.49 1.03 7.02
N ILE A 45 -11.72 1.78 6.22
CA ILE A 45 -11.39 3.18 6.51
C ILE A 45 -12.25 4.18 5.74
N GLU A 46 -13.15 3.74 4.85
CA GLU A 46 -14.06 4.61 4.08
C GLU A 46 -14.93 5.55 4.95
N PRO A 47 -15.48 5.13 6.11
CA PRO A 47 -16.19 6.04 6.98
C PRO A 47 -15.32 7.18 7.53
N LEU A 48 -14.02 6.93 7.74
CA LEU A 48 -13.06 7.95 8.18
C LEU A 48 -12.67 8.87 7.02
N ILE A 49 -12.45 8.34 5.82
CA ILE A 49 -12.22 9.16 4.61
C ILE A 49 -13.37 10.16 4.44
N LYS A 50 -14.62 9.69 4.54
CA LYS A 50 -15.80 10.56 4.41
C LYS A 50 -15.79 11.70 5.44
N GLN A 51 -15.48 11.41 6.70
CA GLN A 51 -15.41 12.44 7.75
C GLN A 51 -14.31 13.47 7.47
N VAL A 52 -13.12 13.00 7.06
CA VAL A 52 -11.98 13.86 6.71
C VAL A 52 -12.32 14.75 5.51
N HIS A 53 -12.92 14.18 4.47
CA HIS A 53 -13.34 14.93 3.28
C HIS A 53 -14.43 15.96 3.60
N GLN A 54 -15.42 15.60 4.44
CA GLN A 54 -16.47 16.52 4.90
C GLN A 54 -15.91 17.69 5.73
N LYS A 55 -14.76 17.54 6.39
CA LYS A 55 -14.05 18.62 7.08
C LYS A 55 -13.29 19.56 6.10
N GLY A 56 -13.33 19.28 4.80
CA GLY A 56 -12.62 20.06 3.79
C GLY A 56 -11.12 19.75 3.71
N ILE A 57 -10.69 18.58 4.23
CA ILE A 57 -9.31 18.11 4.13
C ILE A 57 -9.16 17.34 2.81
N GLY A 58 -8.18 17.73 2.00
CA GLY A 58 -7.86 17.04 0.75
C GLY A 58 -7.39 15.60 1.00
N THR A 59 -7.88 14.68 0.19
CA THR A 59 -7.68 13.24 0.35
C THR A 59 -6.90 12.67 -0.84
N VAL A 60 -5.72 12.11 -0.57
CA VAL A 60 -4.85 11.55 -1.60
C VAL A 60 -4.58 10.08 -1.33
N ALA A 61 -4.94 9.22 -2.27
CA ALA A 61 -4.72 7.79 -2.19
C ALA A 61 -3.34 7.39 -2.73
N MET A 62 -2.54 6.70 -1.91
CA MET A 62 -1.34 5.97 -2.33
C MET A 62 -1.53 4.46 -2.26
N LYS A 63 -0.57 3.73 -2.85
CA LYS A 63 -0.56 2.25 -2.90
C LYS A 63 -1.80 1.69 -3.59
N ILE A 64 -2.30 2.41 -4.59
CA ILE A 64 -3.56 2.09 -5.26
C ILE A 64 -3.56 0.75 -5.99
N PHE A 65 -2.37 0.21 -6.31
CA PHE A 65 -2.18 -1.07 -7.00
C PHE A 65 -2.03 -2.29 -6.07
N ALA A 66 -2.38 -2.18 -4.79
CA ALA A 66 -2.47 -3.30 -3.85
C ALA A 66 -1.29 -4.30 -3.94
N GLY A 67 -0.06 -3.77 -3.92
CA GLY A 67 1.17 -4.55 -4.01
C GLY A 67 1.87 -4.55 -5.36
N GLY A 68 1.27 -4.03 -6.42
CA GLY A 68 1.92 -3.93 -7.73
C GLY A 68 2.25 -5.28 -8.36
N LYS A 69 1.54 -6.36 -7.97
CA LYS A 69 1.92 -7.73 -8.34
C LYS A 69 1.60 -8.10 -9.78
N GLN A 70 0.99 -7.21 -10.58
CA GLN A 70 0.53 -7.52 -11.94
C GLN A 70 1.63 -8.03 -12.88
N GLY A 71 2.88 -7.57 -12.73
CA GLY A 71 4.01 -8.09 -13.52
C GLY A 71 4.39 -9.54 -13.17
N ASN A 72 4.14 -9.96 -11.94
CA ASN A 72 4.42 -11.29 -11.41
C ASN A 72 3.21 -12.23 -11.55
N LEU A 73 2.01 -11.69 -11.69
CA LEU A 73 0.76 -12.43 -11.93
C LEU A 73 0.53 -12.60 -13.43
N LYS A 74 1.36 -13.47 -14.07
CA LYS A 74 1.37 -13.71 -15.52
C LYS A 74 0.00 -14.05 -16.14
N SER A 75 -0.97 -14.51 -15.35
CA SER A 75 -2.33 -14.83 -15.82
C SER A 75 -3.17 -13.60 -16.18
N MET A 76 -2.77 -12.40 -15.74
CA MET A 76 -3.54 -11.17 -15.92
C MET A 76 -3.24 -10.44 -17.24
N ILE A 77 -2.27 -10.93 -18.00
CA ILE A 77 -1.81 -10.34 -19.27
C ILE A 77 -2.84 -10.57 -20.41
N SER A 78 -3.83 -11.46 -20.24
CA SER A 78 -4.79 -11.83 -21.29
C SER A 78 -6.20 -11.21 -21.18
N GLN A 79 -6.45 -10.29 -20.25
CA GLN A 79 -7.79 -9.71 -20.12
C GLN A 79 -7.92 -8.41 -20.93
N GLU A 80 -9.10 -8.20 -21.51
CA GLU A 80 -9.51 -7.00 -22.27
C GLU A 80 -9.36 -5.68 -21.47
N VAL A 81 -9.14 -5.75 -20.17
CA VAL A 81 -9.02 -4.60 -19.25
C VAL A 81 -7.69 -4.64 -18.53
N SER A 82 -6.94 -3.54 -18.58
CA SER A 82 -5.71 -3.35 -17.79
C SER A 82 -6.03 -3.27 -16.29
N TYR A 83 -5.30 -4.04 -15.48
CA TYR A 83 -5.41 -3.98 -14.02
C TYR A 83 -5.08 -2.57 -13.46
N PRO A 84 -3.96 -1.92 -13.84
CA PRO A 84 -3.70 -0.55 -13.42
C PRO A 84 -4.87 0.42 -13.67
N GLN A 85 -5.48 0.35 -14.85
CA GLN A 85 -6.64 1.19 -15.17
C GLN A 85 -7.87 0.84 -14.32
N ALA A 86 -8.13 -0.45 -14.09
CA ALA A 86 -9.20 -0.88 -13.20
C ALA A 86 -8.99 -0.39 -11.76
N ALA A 87 -7.77 -0.49 -11.24
CA ALA A 87 -7.40 -0.04 -9.90
C ALA A 87 -7.53 1.49 -9.72
N ILE A 88 -7.06 2.28 -10.71
CA ILE A 88 -7.24 3.74 -10.72
C ILE A 88 -8.72 4.10 -10.70
N ARG A 89 -9.52 3.50 -11.59
CA ARG A 89 -10.97 3.75 -11.64
C ARG A 89 -11.69 3.32 -10.37
N TRP A 90 -11.23 2.26 -9.71
CA TRP A 90 -11.79 1.83 -8.43
C TRP A 90 -11.53 2.86 -7.34
N VAL A 91 -10.29 3.34 -7.21
CA VAL A 91 -9.95 4.37 -6.23
C VAL A 91 -10.72 5.66 -6.50
N MET A 92 -10.75 6.12 -7.74
CA MET A 92 -11.46 7.36 -8.13
C MET A 92 -12.99 7.21 -8.16
N SER A 93 -13.53 6.00 -7.96
CA SER A 93 -14.98 5.79 -7.82
C SER A 93 -15.52 6.19 -6.44
N ASN A 94 -14.64 6.31 -5.44
CA ASN A 94 -15.00 6.85 -4.14
C ASN A 94 -15.06 8.38 -4.22
N PRO A 95 -16.23 9.01 -4.02
CA PRO A 95 -16.37 10.47 -4.16
C PRO A 95 -15.66 11.26 -3.06
N ASN A 96 -15.14 10.58 -2.03
CA ASN A 96 -14.35 11.19 -0.96
C ASN A 96 -12.83 11.05 -1.19
N ILE A 97 -12.40 10.71 -2.41
CA ILE A 97 -11.00 10.70 -2.84
C ILE A 97 -10.80 11.78 -3.90
N ASP A 98 -9.97 12.77 -3.59
CA ASP A 98 -9.71 13.90 -4.51
C ASP A 98 -8.64 13.55 -5.56
N CYS A 99 -7.68 12.70 -5.20
CA CYS A 99 -6.56 12.34 -6.07
C CYS A 99 -5.98 10.97 -5.71
N CYS A 100 -5.38 10.30 -6.68
CA CYS A 100 -4.49 9.16 -6.45
C CYS A 100 -3.08 9.44 -6.98
N ILE A 101 -2.07 8.86 -6.34
CA ILE A 101 -0.67 9.01 -6.73
C ILE A 101 -0.04 7.66 -7.13
N PRO A 102 -0.27 7.18 -8.36
CA PRO A 102 0.42 5.99 -8.86
C PRO A 102 1.90 6.26 -9.11
N THR A 103 2.75 5.27 -8.84
CA THR A 103 4.14 5.28 -9.28
C THR A 103 4.21 5.11 -10.79
N MET A 104 4.89 6.03 -11.47
CA MET A 104 5.15 5.98 -12.91
C MET A 104 6.67 6.02 -13.13
N SER A 105 7.23 5.02 -13.84
CA SER A 105 8.67 4.87 -14.08
C SER A 105 9.02 4.86 -15.57
N SER A 106 8.02 5.00 -16.44
CA SER A 106 8.16 5.09 -17.88
C SER A 106 7.06 5.99 -18.47
N TYR A 107 7.28 6.48 -19.69
CA TYR A 107 6.26 7.20 -20.43
C TYR A 107 5.01 6.34 -20.71
N SER A 108 5.19 5.03 -20.92
CA SER A 108 4.06 4.12 -21.11
C SER A 108 3.14 4.06 -19.89
N HIS A 109 3.67 4.16 -18.66
CA HIS A 109 2.83 4.27 -17.47
C HIS A 109 2.01 5.56 -17.47
N VAL A 110 2.61 6.68 -17.91
CA VAL A 110 1.90 7.97 -18.00
C VAL A 110 0.73 7.85 -18.98
N GLU A 111 0.99 7.35 -20.19
CA GLU A 111 -0.04 7.17 -21.22
C GLU A 111 -1.17 6.23 -20.75
N GLU A 112 -0.81 5.09 -20.16
CA GLU A 112 -1.77 4.10 -19.67
C GLU A 112 -2.65 4.66 -18.54
N TYR A 113 -2.06 5.36 -17.57
CA TYR A 113 -2.76 5.80 -16.37
C TYR A 113 -3.59 7.06 -16.62
N VAL A 114 -3.10 8.00 -17.44
CA VAL A 114 -3.88 9.16 -17.88
C VAL A 114 -5.11 8.72 -18.67
N ALA A 115 -5.02 7.66 -19.47
CA ALA A 115 -6.16 7.11 -20.19
C ALA A 115 -7.28 6.55 -19.28
N ALA A 116 -7.01 6.29 -18.00
CA ALA A 116 -8.03 5.93 -17.01
C ALA A 116 -8.70 7.15 -16.35
N SER A 117 -8.06 8.33 -16.39
CA SER A 117 -8.56 9.55 -15.77
C SER A 117 -9.91 9.96 -16.35
N GLY A 118 -10.83 10.37 -15.47
CA GLY A 118 -12.19 10.82 -15.84
C GLY A 118 -13.12 9.71 -16.35
N LYS A 119 -12.69 8.45 -16.42
CA LYS A 119 -13.53 7.33 -16.85
C LYS A 119 -14.18 6.63 -15.65
N PRO A 120 -15.46 6.24 -15.76
CA PRO A 120 -16.15 5.56 -14.66
C PRO A 120 -15.64 4.13 -14.48
N LEU A 121 -15.74 3.63 -13.25
CA LEU A 121 -15.54 2.23 -12.93
C LEU A 121 -16.61 1.37 -13.64
N SER A 122 -16.17 0.33 -14.34
CA SER A 122 -17.03 -0.55 -15.13
C SER A 122 -17.17 -1.95 -14.51
N ARG A 123 -18.10 -2.75 -15.03
CA ARG A 123 -18.26 -4.16 -14.60
C ARG A 123 -17.05 -5.02 -14.94
N SER A 124 -16.35 -4.73 -16.05
CA SER A 124 -15.14 -5.47 -16.43
C SER A 124 -13.97 -5.13 -15.52
N ASP A 125 -13.87 -3.88 -15.04
CA ASP A 125 -12.90 -3.50 -13.99
C ASP A 125 -13.11 -4.31 -12.71
N LEU A 126 -14.36 -4.44 -12.26
CA LEU A 126 -14.68 -5.22 -11.07
C LEU A 126 -14.32 -6.70 -11.23
N LYS A 127 -14.52 -7.28 -12.42
CA LYS A 127 -14.08 -8.67 -12.71
C LYS A 127 -12.57 -8.80 -12.66
N MET A 128 -11.85 -7.84 -13.22
CA MET A 128 -10.39 -7.78 -13.20
C MET A 128 -9.86 -7.66 -11.76
N ILE A 129 -10.42 -6.75 -10.97
CA ILE A 129 -10.06 -6.57 -9.55
C ILE A 129 -10.34 -7.84 -8.74
N ALA A 130 -11.49 -8.49 -8.94
CA ALA A 130 -11.79 -9.74 -8.27
C ALA A 130 -10.81 -10.87 -8.65
N ALA A 131 -10.37 -10.91 -9.92
CA ALA A 131 -9.35 -11.85 -10.37
C ALA A 131 -7.98 -11.57 -9.71
N TYR A 132 -7.57 -10.30 -9.62
CA TYR A 132 -6.36 -9.90 -8.89
C TYR A 132 -6.45 -10.30 -7.42
N GLN A 133 -7.54 -9.93 -6.74
CA GLN A 133 -7.74 -10.22 -5.32
C GLN A 133 -7.56 -11.70 -5.02
N ARG A 134 -8.15 -12.60 -5.82
CA ARG A 134 -7.99 -14.06 -5.63
C ARG A 134 -6.53 -14.52 -5.70
N GLN A 135 -5.76 -13.98 -6.62
CA GLN A 135 -4.36 -14.38 -6.84
C GLN A 135 -3.40 -13.72 -5.85
N ALA A 136 -3.66 -12.46 -5.50
CA ALA A 136 -2.81 -11.68 -4.61
C ALA A 136 -3.12 -11.91 -3.12
N ASN A 137 -4.27 -12.51 -2.76
CA ASN A 137 -4.75 -12.56 -1.37
C ASN A 137 -3.73 -13.08 -0.36
N ASN A 138 -3.05 -14.19 -0.66
CA ASN A 138 -2.04 -14.78 0.24
C ASN A 138 -0.60 -14.35 -0.13
N GLN A 139 -0.45 -13.43 -1.08
CA GLN A 139 0.84 -12.93 -1.54
C GLN A 139 1.12 -11.50 -1.09
N TYR A 140 0.09 -10.65 -1.08
CA TYR A 140 0.17 -9.24 -0.71
C TYR A 140 -0.02 -9.07 0.80
N CYS A 141 1.03 -8.58 1.46
CA CYS A 141 0.93 -8.11 2.84
C CYS A 141 0.28 -6.73 2.82
N ARG A 142 -0.86 -6.59 3.49
CA ARG A 142 -1.57 -5.30 3.60
C ARG A 142 -0.74 -4.44 4.52
N VAL A 143 -0.15 -3.38 3.99
CA VAL A 143 0.84 -2.56 4.71
C VAL A 143 0.23 -1.91 5.94
N SER A 144 -1.08 -1.63 5.92
CA SER A 144 -1.81 -1.06 7.06
C SER A 144 -2.26 -2.07 8.12
N CYS A 145 -2.18 -3.38 7.84
CA CYS A 145 -2.60 -4.44 8.77
C CYS A 145 -1.60 -4.61 9.93
N GLN A 146 -2.10 -4.81 11.15
CA GLN A 146 -1.25 -4.94 12.35
C GLN A 146 -1.50 -6.24 13.14
N GLU A 147 -2.41 -7.09 12.68
CA GLU A 147 -2.90 -8.28 13.41
C GLU A 147 -1.79 -9.23 13.86
N CYS A 148 -0.73 -9.39 13.05
CA CYS A 148 0.34 -10.35 13.36
C CYS A 148 1.50 -9.76 14.17
N LEU A 149 1.57 -8.43 14.33
CA LEU A 149 2.76 -7.76 14.88
C LEU A 149 3.03 -8.15 16.33
N SER A 150 1.98 -8.15 17.17
CA SER A 150 2.06 -8.53 18.58
C SER A 150 2.35 -10.01 18.81
N SER A 151 2.24 -10.85 17.77
CA SER A 151 2.54 -12.28 17.84
C SER A 151 4.02 -12.60 17.60
N CYS A 152 4.84 -11.61 17.18
CA CYS A 152 6.25 -11.83 16.91
C CYS A 152 7.07 -11.73 18.22
N PRO A 153 7.71 -12.81 18.69
CA PRO A 153 8.51 -12.76 19.93
C PRO A 153 9.76 -11.89 19.80
N ASP A 154 10.26 -11.71 18.58
CA ASP A 154 11.47 -10.94 18.28
C ASP A 154 11.15 -9.49 17.86
N ASN A 155 9.89 -9.06 17.89
CA ASN A 155 9.45 -7.71 17.47
C ASN A 155 9.95 -7.28 16.08
N VAL A 156 10.01 -8.24 15.14
CA VAL A 156 10.41 -7.98 13.75
C VAL A 156 9.50 -6.92 13.11
N ALA A 157 10.09 -5.98 12.37
CA ALA A 157 9.37 -4.94 11.64
C ALA A 157 8.65 -5.49 10.39
N VAL A 158 7.67 -6.37 10.59
CA VAL A 158 7.03 -7.17 9.52
C VAL A 158 6.50 -6.30 8.38
N ASN A 159 5.76 -5.23 8.71
CA ASN A 159 5.15 -4.37 7.70
C ASN A 159 6.19 -3.63 6.85
N ASP A 160 7.28 -3.17 7.46
CA ASP A 160 8.34 -2.46 6.76
C ASP A 160 9.15 -3.40 5.88
N ILE A 161 9.59 -4.53 6.43
CA ILE A 161 10.41 -5.51 5.70
C ILE A 161 9.63 -6.08 4.50
N LEU A 162 8.36 -6.45 4.68
CA LEU A 162 7.55 -6.97 3.57
C LEU A 162 7.19 -5.89 2.54
N ARG A 163 7.11 -4.62 2.95
CA ARG A 163 6.99 -3.47 2.04
C ARG A 163 8.27 -3.23 1.25
N TYR A 164 9.44 -3.37 1.85
CA TYR A 164 10.73 -3.24 1.16
C TYR A 164 10.95 -4.38 0.18
N LYS A 165 10.59 -5.60 0.57
CA LYS A 165 10.54 -6.75 -0.36
C LYS A 165 9.66 -6.47 -1.58
N MET A 166 8.47 -5.90 -1.36
CA MET A 166 7.58 -5.49 -2.45
C MET A 166 8.24 -4.42 -3.34
N TYR A 167 8.96 -3.46 -2.77
CA TYR A 167 9.71 -2.47 -3.56
C TYR A 167 10.77 -3.12 -4.44
N PHE A 168 11.51 -4.06 -3.88
CA PHE A 168 12.54 -4.81 -4.60
C PHE A 168 11.95 -5.61 -5.77
N GLU A 169 10.97 -6.47 -5.49
CA GLU A 169 10.50 -7.45 -6.49
C GLU A 169 9.39 -6.94 -7.41
N ASP A 170 8.44 -6.18 -6.88
CA ASP A 170 7.22 -5.82 -7.60
C ASP A 170 7.33 -4.41 -8.24
N TYR A 171 8.13 -3.52 -7.65
CA TYR A 171 8.32 -2.14 -8.15
C TYR A 171 9.67 -1.91 -8.85
N ARG A 172 10.60 -2.86 -8.80
CA ARG A 172 11.97 -2.72 -9.37
C ARG A 172 12.70 -1.48 -8.83
N MET A 173 12.59 -1.30 -7.52
CA MET A 173 13.24 -0.23 -6.74
C MET A 173 14.27 -0.86 -5.80
N GLU A 174 15.18 -1.66 -6.35
CA GLU A 174 16.10 -2.51 -5.58
C GLU A 174 16.99 -1.66 -4.67
N ARG A 175 17.56 -0.57 -5.20
CA ARG A 175 18.46 0.32 -4.45
C ARG A 175 17.76 0.96 -3.26
N GLU A 176 16.56 1.50 -3.48
CA GLU A 176 15.76 2.12 -2.42
C GLU A 176 15.32 1.09 -1.38
N ALA A 177 14.91 -0.10 -1.81
CA ALA A 177 14.50 -1.18 -0.93
C ALA A 177 15.65 -1.63 0.00
N MET A 178 16.83 -1.85 -0.55
CA MET A 178 18.03 -2.23 0.21
C MET A 178 18.46 -1.12 1.16
N ARG A 179 18.43 0.14 0.71
CA ARG A 179 18.73 1.30 1.58
C ARG A 179 17.77 1.38 2.76
N TYR A 180 16.45 1.29 2.53
CA TYR A 180 15.47 1.32 3.61
C TYR A 180 15.62 0.15 4.58
N TYR A 181 15.99 -1.03 4.08
CA TYR A 181 16.26 -2.19 4.91
C TYR A 181 17.53 -2.01 5.76
N ALA A 182 18.59 -1.42 5.19
CA ALA A 182 19.82 -1.12 5.89
C ALA A 182 19.64 -0.08 7.01
N GLU A 183 18.72 0.88 6.83
CA GLU A 183 18.36 1.92 7.80
C GLU A 183 17.53 1.38 8.99
N LEU A 184 17.00 0.15 8.93
CA LEU A 184 16.28 -0.46 10.05
C LEU A 184 17.22 -0.77 11.22
N GLU A 185 16.71 -0.61 12.43
CA GLU A 185 17.39 -1.10 13.63
C GLU A 185 17.63 -2.61 13.52
N GLU A 186 18.86 -3.03 13.80
CA GLU A 186 19.29 -4.43 13.68
C GLU A 186 18.40 -5.39 14.51
N SER A 187 17.94 -4.93 15.68
CA SER A 187 17.02 -5.64 16.57
C SER A 187 15.65 -5.93 15.97
N THR A 188 15.23 -5.19 14.94
CA THR A 188 13.93 -5.35 14.27
C THR A 188 14.00 -6.15 12.98
N LYS A 189 15.21 -6.58 12.58
CA LYS A 189 15.46 -7.44 11.41
C LYS A 189 15.11 -8.90 11.72
N PRO A 190 14.77 -9.73 10.72
CA PRO A 190 14.27 -11.09 10.92
C PRO A 190 15.39 -12.11 11.17
N LEU A 191 16.41 -11.75 11.95
CA LEU A 191 17.65 -12.53 12.12
C LEU A 191 17.42 -13.92 12.75
N ASN A 192 16.40 -14.04 13.60
CA ASN A 192 16.03 -15.28 14.29
C ASN A 192 14.86 -16.03 13.64
N CYS A 193 14.32 -15.52 12.52
CA CYS A 193 13.10 -16.08 11.92
C CYS A 193 13.27 -17.53 11.45
N SER A 194 14.47 -17.94 11.03
CA SER A 194 14.76 -19.32 10.59
C SER A 194 14.40 -20.36 11.66
N ASN A 195 14.67 -20.06 12.93
CA ASN A 195 14.43 -20.94 14.07
C ASN A 195 13.06 -20.71 14.75
N CYS A 196 12.28 -19.73 14.30
CA CYS A 196 10.99 -19.38 14.90
C CYS A 196 9.86 -20.36 14.50
N SER A 197 8.90 -20.60 15.40
CA SER A 197 7.69 -21.40 15.15
C SER A 197 6.67 -20.78 14.18
N GLY A 198 6.90 -19.55 13.71
CA GLY A 198 6.03 -18.87 12.74
C GLY A 198 4.72 -18.32 13.32
N TYR A 199 4.75 -17.76 14.52
CA TYR A 199 3.56 -17.18 15.19
C TYR A 199 2.82 -16.15 14.32
N CYS A 200 3.55 -15.32 13.59
CA CYS A 200 3.00 -14.35 12.66
C CYS A 200 2.16 -14.97 11.53
N GLU A 201 2.46 -16.19 11.10
CA GLU A 201 1.65 -16.89 10.08
C GLU A 201 0.29 -17.31 10.64
N LYS A 202 0.27 -17.81 11.89
CA LYS A 202 -0.97 -18.20 12.58
C LYS A 202 -1.87 -16.99 12.85
N ALA A 203 -1.27 -15.84 13.14
CA ALA A 203 -1.97 -14.59 13.40
C ALA A 203 -2.38 -13.82 12.12
N CYS A 204 -1.90 -14.22 10.94
CA CYS A 204 -2.20 -13.49 9.71
C CYS A 204 -3.64 -13.80 9.22
N PRO A 205 -4.55 -12.80 9.19
CA PRO A 205 -5.95 -13.02 8.77
C PRO A 205 -6.08 -13.37 7.28
N PHE A 206 -5.01 -13.15 6.50
CA PHE A 206 -4.99 -13.39 5.05
C PHE A 206 -4.21 -14.65 4.65
N GLY A 207 -3.74 -15.44 5.63
CA GLY A 207 -3.05 -16.71 5.38
C GLY A 207 -1.68 -16.57 4.70
N LEU A 208 -0.99 -15.45 4.91
CA LEU A 208 0.36 -15.27 4.39
C LEU A 208 1.36 -16.20 5.09
N LYS A 209 2.30 -16.72 4.32
CA LYS A 209 3.53 -17.36 4.83
C LYS A 209 4.53 -16.30 5.29
N VAL A 210 4.17 -15.55 6.34
CA VAL A 210 4.91 -14.38 6.82
C VAL A 210 6.35 -14.74 7.18
N LYS A 211 6.61 -15.85 7.88
CA LYS A 211 7.98 -16.28 8.24
C LYS A 211 8.83 -16.47 6.99
N ASN A 212 8.33 -17.25 6.03
CA ASN A 212 9.08 -17.54 4.80
C ASN A 212 9.34 -16.26 3.98
N LYS A 213 8.36 -15.35 3.94
CA LYS A 213 8.51 -14.07 3.24
C LYS A 213 9.52 -13.15 3.92
N LEU A 214 9.64 -13.18 5.25
CA LEU A 214 10.64 -12.40 6.00
C LEU A 214 12.06 -12.93 5.81
N ILE A 215 12.24 -14.25 5.82
CA ILE A 215 13.54 -14.89 5.54
C ILE A 215 14.00 -14.53 4.12
N HIS A 216 13.12 -14.70 3.14
CA HIS A 216 13.42 -14.31 1.75
C HIS A 216 13.68 -12.81 1.60
N ALA A 217 12.93 -11.95 2.32
CA ALA A 217 13.21 -10.51 2.35
C ALA A 217 14.62 -10.21 2.87
N HIS A 218 15.05 -10.89 3.93
CA HIS A 218 16.40 -10.73 4.48
C HIS A 218 17.48 -11.08 3.46
N GLU A 219 17.31 -12.22 2.77
CA GLU A 219 18.25 -12.72 1.78
C GLU A 219 18.46 -11.74 0.62
N ILE A 220 17.37 -11.15 0.09
CA ILE A 220 17.46 -10.25 -1.08
C ILE A 220 17.80 -8.80 -0.72
N LEU A 221 17.51 -8.35 0.51
CA LEU A 221 17.68 -6.95 0.91
C LEU A 221 19.01 -6.67 1.63
N SER A 222 19.73 -7.71 2.05
CA SER A 222 21.01 -7.58 2.78
C SER A 222 22.26 -7.64 1.88
N GLY A 223 22.06 -7.77 0.55
CA GLY A 223 23.15 -7.84 -0.44
C GLY A 223 23.82 -6.51 -0.75
#